data_AF-A0A5T6BA06-F1
#
_entry.id   AF-A0A5T6BA06-F1
#
_cell.length_a   1.000
_cell.length_b   1.000
_cell.length_c   1.000
_cell.angle_alpha   90.00
_cell.angle_beta   90.00
_cell.angle_gamma   90.00
#
_symmetry.space_group_name_H-M   'P 1'
#
loop_
_entity.id
_entity.type
_entity.pdbx_description
1 polymer ?
#
loop_
_entity_poly.entity_id
_entity_poly.type
_entity_poly.pdbx_seq_one_letter_code
_entity_poly.pdbx_strand_id
1 'polypeptide(L)'
;MFNEVHSSHGHTLLLITKPSLQATALLQHLKQSLAITGKLHNIQRSLEDISAGCIVLMDMMEADKKLIHYWQDNLSRKNNNIKTLLLNTPDD
;
A
#
# COMPACT_ATOMS: atom_id res chain seq x y z
N MET A 1 15.10 16.68 -23.60
CA MET A 1 14.88 16.26 -22.20
C MET A 1 13.54 15.55 -22.21
N PHE A 2 13.51 14.24 -21.96
CA PHE A 2 12.31 13.41 -22.15
C PHE A 2 11.22 13.87 -21.17
N ASN A 3 10.21 14.58 -21.70
CA ASN A 3 8.93 14.77 -21.02
C ASN A 3 8.18 13.45 -21.16
N GLU A 4 8.41 12.53 -20.22
CA GLU A 4 7.45 11.48 -19.97
C GLU A 4 6.20 12.16 -19.40
N VAL A 5 5.19 12.33 -20.25
CA VAL A 5 3.84 12.65 -19.84
C VAL A 5 3.38 11.45 -19.01
N HIS A 6 3.67 11.48 -17.71
CA HIS A 6 3.20 10.48 -16.77
C HIS A 6 1.67 10.49 -16.86
N SER A 7 1.13 9.47 -17.50
CA SER A 7 -0.28 9.13 -17.41
C SER A 7 -0.63 9.00 -15.94
N SER A 8 -1.20 10.06 -15.37
CA SER A 8 -1.75 10.13 -14.01
C SER A 8 -3.07 9.36 -13.89
N HIS A 9 -3.31 8.42 -14.81
CA HIS A 9 -4.50 7.60 -14.84
C HIS A 9 -4.24 6.26 -14.16
N GLY A 10 -4.52 6.20 -12.86
CA GLY A 10 -4.98 4.97 -12.20
C GLY A 10 -4.19 4.46 -11.00
N HIS A 11 -3.01 5.00 -10.71
CA HIS A 11 -2.21 4.49 -9.57
C HIS A 11 -2.50 5.26 -8.29
N THR A 12 -2.89 4.54 -7.24
CA THR A 12 -3.13 5.08 -5.89
C THR A 12 -2.39 4.25 -4.86
N LEU A 13 -1.77 4.90 -3.87
CA LEU A 13 -1.08 4.23 -2.79
C LEU A 13 -2.05 3.78 -1.70
N LEU A 14 -1.88 2.55 -1.23
CA LEU A 14 -2.51 2.05 -0.03
C LEU A 14 -1.43 1.60 0.95
N LEU A 15 -1.21 2.39 1.99
CA LEU A 15 -0.29 2.03 3.07
C LEU A 15 -1.04 1.21 4.12
N ILE A 16 -0.73 -0.08 4.23
CA ILE A 16 -1.29 -0.99 5.22
C ILE A 16 -0.26 -1.15 6.34
N THR A 17 -0.56 -0.55 7.49
CA THR A 17 0.30 -0.55 8.68
C THR A 17 -0.55 -0.27 9.93
N LYS A 18 0.08 -0.24 11.10
CA LYS A 18 -0.54 0.29 12.33
C LYS A 18 -0.71 1.81 12.22
N PRO A 19 -1.94 2.36 12.34
CA PRO A 19 -2.16 3.80 12.24
C PRO A 19 -1.35 4.57 13.27
N SER A 20 -0.59 5.55 12.78
CA SER A 20 0.32 6.34 13.59
C SER A 20 0.67 7.66 12.90
N LEU A 21 1.25 8.59 13.67
CA LEU A 21 1.69 9.87 13.13
C LEU A 21 2.79 9.68 12.08
N GLN A 22 3.77 8.81 12.38
CA GLN A 22 4.87 8.49 11.46
C GLN A 22 4.37 7.85 10.17
N ALA A 23 3.38 6.95 10.23
CA ALA A 23 2.80 6.36 9.02
C ALA A 23 2.05 7.41 8.18
N THR A 24 1.36 8.35 8.82
CA THR A 24 0.68 9.46 8.14
C THR A 24 1.68 10.40 7.47
N ALA A 25 2.77 10.75 8.17
CA ALA A 25 3.85 11.58 7.63
C ALA A 25 4.54 10.90 6.44
N LEU A 26 4.85 9.60 6.54
CA LEU A 26 5.40 8.80 5.45
C LEU A 26 4.45 8.81 4.24
N LEU A 27 3.16 8.54 4.44
CA LEU A 27 2.18 8.57 3.35
C LEU A 27 2.08 9.96 2.71
N GLN A 28 2.09 11.03 3.49
CA GLN A 28 2.07 12.40 2.96
C GLN A 28 3.32 12.70 2.14
N HIS A 29 4.50 12.31 2.62
CA HIS A 29 5.75 12.46 1.90
C HIS A 29 5.73 11.70 0.57
N LEU A 30 5.30 10.43 0.58
CA LEU A 30 5.18 9.62 -0.65
C LEU A 30 4.19 10.23 -1.65
N LYS A 31 3.04 10.71 -1.19
CA LYS A 31 2.05 11.39 -2.04
C LYS A 31 2.63 12.64 -2.72
N GLN A 32 3.41 13.43 -1.98
CA GLN A 32 4.04 14.64 -2.51
C GLN A 32 5.18 14.31 -3.49
N SER A 33 6.09 13.41 -3.12
CA SER A 33 7.25 13.05 -3.94
C SER A 33 6.87 12.34 -5.23
N LEU A 34 5.79 11.55 -5.22
CA LEU A 34 5.34 10.76 -6.38
C LEU A 34 4.18 11.42 -7.14
N ALA A 35 3.63 12.54 -6.64
CA ALA A 35 2.45 13.21 -7.19
C ALA A 35 1.22 12.29 -7.40
N ILE A 36 1.00 11.35 -6.47
CA ILE A 36 -0.13 10.40 -6.51
C ILE A 36 -1.03 10.52 -5.27
N THR A 37 -2.26 10.01 -5.40
CA THR A 37 -3.17 9.89 -4.25
C THR A 37 -2.79 8.69 -3.38
N GLY A 38 -3.24 8.70 -2.13
CA GLY A 38 -3.09 7.52 -1.29
C GLY A 38 -3.89 7.58 0.00
N LYS A 39 -4.10 6.39 0.58
CA LYS A 39 -4.84 6.16 1.82
C LYS A 39 -4.03 5.31 2.79
N LEU A 40 -4.23 5.56 4.08
CA LEU A 40 -3.70 4.74 5.16
C LEU A 40 -4.81 3.77 5.60
N HIS A 41 -4.47 2.50 5.73
CA HIS A 41 -5.36 1.47 6.23
C HIS A 41 -4.75 0.74 7.42
N ASN A 42 -5.58 0.46 8.41
CA ASN A 42 -5.14 -0.26 9.60
C ASN A 42 -4.97 -1.74 9.26
N ILE A 43 -3.76 -2.28 9.43
CA ILE A 43 -3.42 -3.69 9.16
C ILE A 43 -4.32 -4.71 9.88
N GLN A 44 -4.90 -4.33 11.03
CA GLN A 44 -5.79 -5.20 11.82
C GLN A 44 -7.26 -5.13 11.40
N ARG A 45 -7.64 -4.21 10.49
CA ARG A 45 -9.01 -4.07 10.02
C ARG A 45 -9.18 -4.73 8.66
N SER A 46 -10.36 -5.31 8.44
CA SER A 46 -10.73 -5.84 7.13
C SER A 46 -10.79 -4.73 6.08
N LEU A 47 -10.56 -5.12 4.84
CA LEU A 47 -10.65 -4.22 3.69
C LEU A 47 -11.49 -4.88 2.60
N GLU A 48 -12.62 -4.26 2.30
CA GLU A 48 -13.60 -4.80 1.36
C GLU A 48 -13.29 -4.32 -0.07
N ASP A 49 -12.98 -3.04 -0.24
CA ASP A 49 -12.76 -2.42 -1.55
C ASP A 49 -11.33 -1.91 -1.74
N ILE A 50 -10.69 -2.40 -2.80
CA ILE A 50 -9.38 -1.94 -3.28
C ILE A 50 -9.57 -1.42 -4.70
N SER A 51 -9.24 -0.14 -4.91
CA SER A 51 -9.30 0.49 -6.23
C SER A 51 -8.40 -0.23 -7.23
N ALA A 52 -8.82 -0.30 -8.49
CA ALA A 52 -7.97 -0.81 -9.57
C ALA A 52 -6.70 0.04 -9.70
N GLY A 53 -5.56 -0.58 -10.03
CA GLY A 53 -4.27 0.12 -10.13
C GLY A 53 -3.63 0.48 -8.79
N CYS A 54 -4.18 -0.02 -7.67
CA CYS A 54 -3.65 0.28 -6.35
C CYS A 54 -2.28 -0.36 -6.12
N ILE A 55 -1.36 0.44 -5.59
CA ILE A 55 -0.05 0.01 -5.11
C ILE A 55 -0.15 -0.13 -3.59
N VAL A 56 -0.12 -1.38 -3.12
CA VAL A 56 -0.21 -1.73 -1.71
C VAL A 56 1.20 -1.76 -1.12
N LEU A 57 1.44 -0.95 -0.10
CA LEU A 57 2.63 -1.00 0.74
C LEU A 57 2.26 -1.75 2.02
N MET A 58 2.77 -2.97 2.19
CA MET A 58 2.50 -3.82 3.35
C MET A 58 3.66 -3.73 4.35
N ASP A 59 3.39 -3.23 5.54
CA ASP A 59 4.38 -3.13 6.62
C ASP A 59 4.60 -4.47 7.31
N MET A 60 5.75 -5.09 7.04
CA MET A 60 6.08 -6.43 7.53
C MET A 60 6.50 -6.44 9.01
N MET A 61 6.93 -5.30 9.57
CA MET A 61 7.21 -5.20 11.01
C MET A 61 5.94 -5.35 11.87
N GLU A 62 4.78 -4.99 11.33
CA GLU A 62 3.48 -5.08 12.02
C GLU A 62 2.72 -6.37 11.68
N ALA A 63 3.20 -7.16 10.71
CA ALA A 63 2.52 -8.32 10.18
C ALA A 63 2.98 -9.62 10.87
N ASP A 64 2.13 -10.19 11.72
CA ASP A 64 2.33 -11.55 12.22
C ASP A 64 1.93 -12.61 11.18
N LYS A 65 2.23 -13.89 11.45
CA LYS A 65 1.90 -14.99 10.53
C LYS A 65 0.41 -15.06 10.16
N LYS A 66 -0.50 -14.68 11.07
CA LYS A 66 -1.95 -14.70 10.82
C LYS A 66 -2.34 -13.55 9.89
N LEU A 67 -1.82 -12.35 10.13
CA LEU A 67 -2.04 -11.18 9.30
C LEU A 67 -1.45 -11.36 7.91
N ILE A 68 -0.26 -11.97 7.79
CA ILE A 68 0.33 -12.31 6.49
C ILE A 68 -0.60 -13.21 5.70
N HIS A 69 -1.06 -14.32 6.29
CA HIS A 69 -2.01 -15.21 5.61
C HIS A 69 -3.32 -14.51 5.26
N TYR A 70 -3.88 -13.73 6.18
CA TYR A 70 -5.10 -12.96 5.94
C TYR A 70 -4.95 -12.02 4.75
N TRP A 71 -3.87 -11.22 4.70
CA TRP A 71 -3.67 -10.25 3.63
C TRP A 71 -3.29 -10.91 2.31
N GLN A 72 -2.54 -12.01 2.32
CA GLN A 72 -2.29 -12.82 1.11
C GLN A 72 -3.59 -13.35 0.52
N ASP A 73 -4.47 -13.93 1.34
CA ASP A 73 -5.77 -14.45 0.90
C ASP A 73 -6.68 -13.34 0.35
N ASN A 74 -6.70 -12.16 0.98
CA ASN A 74 -7.55 -11.05 0.54
C ASN A 74 -7.01 -10.37 -0.72
N LEU A 75 -5.70 -10.14 -0.82
CA LEU A 75 -5.09 -9.47 -1.96
C LEU A 75 -5.05 -10.39 -3.19
N SER A 76 -4.80 -11.69 -3.02
CA SER A 76 -4.78 -12.66 -4.14
C SER A 76 -6.13 -12.82 -4.83
N ARG A 77 -7.25 -12.63 -4.11
CA ARG A 77 -8.61 -12.65 -4.67
C ARG A 77 -8.92 -11.43 -5.54
N LYS A 78 -8.14 -10.35 -5.43
CA LYS A 78 -8.34 -9.16 -6.24
C LYS A 78 -7.61 -9.35 -7.58
N ASN A 79 -8.34 -9.82 -8.59
CA ASN A 79 -7.90 -9.92 -10.01
C ASN A 79 -7.55 -8.56 -10.66
N ASN A 80 -7.58 -7.48 -9.89
CA ASN A 80 -7.23 -6.16 -10.36
C ASN A 80 -5.69 -6.06 -10.50
N ASN A 81 -5.24 -5.18 -11.38
CA ASN A 81 -3.83 -4.83 -11.60
C ASN A 81 -3.23 -4.11 -10.36
N ILE A 82 -3.27 -4.76 -9.20
CA ILE A 82 -2.71 -4.29 -7.94
C ILE A 82 -1.27 -4.77 -7.84
N LYS A 83 -0.42 -3.93 -7.26
CA LYS A 83 0.99 -4.26 -7.02
C LYS A 83 1.21 -4.23 -5.52
N THR A 84 1.73 -5.31 -4.96
CA THR A 84 2.07 -5.38 -3.54
C THR A 84 3.58 -5.25 -3.37
N LEU A 85 4.01 -4.30 -2.54
CA LEU A 85 5.40 -4.13 -2.13
C LEU A 85 5.48 -4.34 -0.62
N LEU A 86 6.52 -5.03 -0.19
CA LEU A 86 6.80 -5.25 1.22
C LEU A 86 7.67 -4.09 1.74
N LEU A 87 7.28 -3.54 2.88
CA LEU A 87 7.96 -2.45 3.58
C LEU A 87 8.45 -2.98 4.93
N ASN A 88 9.61 -2.51 5.39
CA ASN A 88 10.20 -2.88 6.68
C ASN A 88 10.24 -4.42 6.86
N THR A 89 10.75 -5.15 5.88
CA THR A 89 11.00 -6.59 6.05
C THR A 89 12.05 -6.77 7.14
N PRO A 90 11.78 -7.53 8.21
CA PRO A 90 12.81 -7.84 9.19
C PRO A 90 13.96 -8.58 8.50
N ASP A 91 15.18 -8.29 8.92
CA ASP A 91 16.33 -9.10 8.56
C ASP A 91 16.16 -10.47 9.26
N ASP A 92 16.25 -11.58 8.50
CA ASP A 92 16.09 -12.97 8.99
C ASP A 92 16.89 -13.26 10.28
#